data_AF-G5JA41-F1
#
_entry.id   AF-G5JA41-F1
#
_cell.length_a   1.000
_cell.length_b   1.000
_cell.length_c   1.000
_cell.angle_alpha   90.00
_cell.angle_beta   90.00
_cell.angle_gamma   90.00
#
_symmetry.space_group_name_H-M   'P 1'
#
loop_
_entity.id
_entity.type
_entity.pdbx_description
1 polymer ?
#
loop_
_entity_poly.entity_id
_entity_poly.type
_entity_poly.pdbx_seq_one_letter_code
_entity_poly.pdbx_strand_id
1 'polypeptide(L)'
;MKLLKVSVPNFRNLKNVELTFEPSLKPAVFPIGSENGGGKSTLLQLIFVLLTCSLDDNKNIYLSIFLISVIDNFQDTDEIAQFELNYQGEIINFTFTYLDENDSDNQKIIKFTKEILNFKKDLQDKSKEITNIDQIISEKRREYMGESSGLVEKKKSKDIEKLEEGKQTLILQQEEIKQYIKSTNSRLLIYQKELKILCCNYIAAQDKWMICKTNIDNFEISYKAFAYASKNIYLVTPPTQMFLFFDREIKKLMDGNFADYYNKVNAIRKKIANIYIYNQLSIIAIKHAFKQAREQDFKTALENDNLEYGTELKGLAEDFHQFLGNDKYIKPSPDMNSIIVKRKISENEFIELEPEELSH
;
A
#
# COMPACT_ATOMS: atom_id res chain seq x y z
N MET A 1 -14.88 16.62 -7.58
CA MET A 1 -13.71 16.34 -8.43
C MET A 1 -14.10 15.28 -9.44
N LYS A 2 -13.67 15.39 -10.70
CA LYS A 2 -13.85 14.36 -11.74
C LYS A 2 -12.53 14.15 -12.49
N LEU A 3 -12.11 12.89 -12.68
CA LEU A 3 -11.06 12.55 -13.63
C LEU A 3 -11.63 12.65 -15.04
N LEU A 4 -11.05 13.50 -15.86
CA LEU A 4 -11.49 13.77 -17.23
C LEU A 4 -10.66 13.00 -18.25
N LYS A 5 -9.33 12.92 -18.02
CA LYS A 5 -8.42 12.28 -18.96
C LYS A 5 -7.29 11.55 -18.25
N VAL A 6 -6.86 10.43 -18.81
CA VAL A 6 -5.63 9.72 -18.45
C VAL A 6 -4.84 9.48 -19.73
N SER A 7 -3.57 9.86 -19.76
CA SER A 7 -2.66 9.58 -20.86
C SER A 7 -1.42 8.86 -20.32
N VAL A 8 -1.02 7.77 -20.99
CA VAL A 8 0.16 6.97 -20.65
C VAL A 8 0.92 6.71 -21.95
N PRO A 9 2.01 7.46 -22.22
CA PRO A 9 2.75 7.33 -23.49
C PRO A 9 3.41 5.96 -23.59
N ASN A 10 4.11 5.54 -22.54
CA ASN A 10 4.78 4.26 -22.49
C ASN A 10 4.92 3.81 -21.04
N PHE A 11 4.34 2.67 -20.67
CA PHE A 11 4.55 2.07 -19.35
C PHE A 11 4.28 0.56 -19.39
N ARG A 12 5.33 -0.26 -19.31
CA ARG A 12 5.25 -1.73 -19.47
C ARG A 12 4.66 -2.10 -20.84
N ASN A 13 3.50 -2.74 -20.82
CA ASN A 13 2.70 -3.13 -22.00
C ASN A 13 1.70 -2.05 -22.43
N LEU A 14 1.59 -0.94 -21.69
CA LEU A 14 0.77 0.21 -22.08
C LEU A 14 1.58 1.06 -23.07
N LYS A 15 1.04 1.26 -24.27
CA LYS A 15 1.64 2.08 -25.33
C LYS A 15 0.60 3.06 -25.85
N ASN A 16 0.88 4.35 -25.76
CA ASN A 16 0.02 5.46 -26.19
C ASN A 16 -1.45 5.30 -25.73
N VAL A 17 -1.64 4.96 -24.46
CA VAL A 17 -2.97 4.80 -23.88
C VAL A 17 -3.56 6.17 -23.60
N GLU A 18 -4.78 6.40 -24.07
CA GLU A 18 -5.55 7.61 -23.80
C GLU A 18 -6.97 7.21 -23.39
N LEU A 19 -7.38 7.61 -22.19
CA LEU A 19 -8.75 7.46 -21.69
C LEU A 19 -9.35 8.84 -21.51
N THR A 20 -10.52 9.07 -22.09
CA THR A 20 -11.32 10.27 -21.87
C THR A 20 -12.64 9.87 -21.24
N PHE A 21 -12.98 10.51 -20.12
CA PHE A 21 -14.18 10.22 -19.34
C PHE A 21 -15.24 11.28 -19.61
N GLU A 22 -16.32 10.88 -20.28
CA GLU A 22 -17.43 11.78 -20.62
C GLU A 22 -18.18 12.25 -19.37
N PRO A 23 -18.14 13.55 -18.99
CA PRO A 23 -18.69 14.02 -17.73
C PRO A 23 -20.22 13.95 -17.65
N SER A 24 -20.87 13.84 -18.82
CA SER A 24 -22.31 13.82 -19.06
C SER A 24 -22.94 12.43 -18.89
N LEU A 25 -22.16 11.35 -19.02
CA LEU A 25 -22.67 9.99 -18.93
C LEU A 25 -23.11 9.64 -17.48
N LYS A 26 -24.29 9.00 -17.36
CA LYS A 26 -24.90 8.58 -16.10
C LYS A 26 -25.48 7.15 -16.23
N PRO A 27 -25.09 6.20 -15.36
CA PRO A 27 -24.04 6.32 -14.34
C PRO A 27 -22.66 6.51 -15.01
N ALA A 28 -21.74 7.19 -14.33
CA ALA A 28 -20.38 7.44 -14.84
C ALA A 28 -19.50 6.18 -14.67
N VAL A 29 -19.93 5.09 -15.31
CA VAL A 29 -19.28 3.78 -15.27
C VAL A 29 -18.74 3.48 -16.66
N PHE A 30 -17.44 3.25 -16.74
CA PHE A 30 -16.72 3.06 -17.99
C PHE A 30 -16.05 1.69 -17.98
N PRO A 31 -16.54 0.73 -18.80
CA PRO A 31 -15.87 -0.56 -18.92
C PRO A 31 -14.57 -0.40 -19.71
N ILE A 32 -13.48 -1.00 -19.22
CA ILE A 32 -12.22 -1.08 -19.96
C ILE A 32 -12.07 -2.50 -20.50
N GLY A 33 -12.24 -2.65 -21.81
CA GLY A 33 -12.06 -3.90 -22.53
C GLY A 33 -10.66 -4.02 -23.13
N SER A 34 -10.03 -5.18 -22.99
CA SER A 34 -8.81 -5.55 -23.71
C SER A 34 -8.65 -7.06 -23.67
N GLU A 35 -7.79 -7.60 -24.53
CA GLU A 35 -7.33 -9.00 -24.43
C GLU A 35 -6.64 -9.27 -23.08
N ASN A 36 -6.55 -10.54 -22.70
CA ASN A 36 -5.81 -10.97 -21.53
C ASN A 36 -4.33 -10.60 -21.69
N GLY A 37 -3.73 -10.02 -20.64
CA GLY A 37 -2.38 -9.47 -20.73
C GLY A 37 -2.29 -8.08 -21.39
N GLY A 38 -3.39 -7.49 -21.86
CA GLY A 38 -3.42 -6.14 -22.44
C GLY A 38 -3.24 -4.97 -21.46
N GLY A 39 -2.94 -5.24 -20.18
CA GLY A 39 -2.51 -4.20 -19.23
C GLY A 39 -3.61 -3.47 -18.45
N LYS A 40 -4.88 -3.92 -18.49
CA LYS A 40 -5.99 -3.31 -17.72
C LYS A 40 -5.66 -3.09 -16.24
N SER A 41 -5.25 -4.15 -15.54
CA SER A 41 -4.88 -4.06 -14.12
C SER A 41 -3.64 -3.18 -13.92
N THR A 42 -2.70 -3.18 -14.86
CA THR A 42 -1.51 -2.31 -14.82
C THR A 42 -1.89 -0.84 -14.91
N LEU A 43 -2.80 -0.48 -15.82
CA LEU A 43 -3.29 0.89 -15.99
C LEU A 43 -4.01 1.37 -14.74
N LEU A 44 -4.93 0.59 -14.20
CA LEU A 44 -5.67 0.95 -12.98
C LEU A 44 -4.73 1.11 -11.77
N GLN A 45 -3.74 0.23 -11.63
CA GLN A 45 -2.74 0.35 -10.58
C GLN A 45 -1.80 1.55 -10.78
N LEU A 46 -1.44 1.90 -12.02
CA LEU A 46 -0.63 3.10 -12.33
C LEU A 46 -1.38 4.38 -11.94
N ILE A 47 -2.64 4.51 -12.37
CA ILE A 47 -3.51 5.63 -12.01
C ILE A 47 -3.58 5.75 -10.48
N PHE A 48 -3.85 4.63 -9.81
CA PHE A 48 -3.98 4.58 -8.36
C PHE A 48 -2.69 5.00 -7.65
N VAL A 49 -1.54 4.41 -7.99
CA VAL A 49 -0.26 4.67 -7.32
C VAL A 49 0.17 6.13 -7.51
N LEU A 50 0.13 6.65 -8.75
CA LEU A 50 0.56 8.02 -9.02
C LEU A 50 -0.33 9.04 -8.31
N LEU A 51 -1.65 8.85 -8.32
CA LEU A 51 -2.58 9.81 -7.73
C LEU A 51 -2.75 9.65 -6.21
N THR A 52 -2.43 8.48 -5.63
CA THR A 52 -2.65 8.20 -4.20
C THR A 52 -1.37 8.27 -3.38
N CYS A 53 -0.23 7.87 -3.94
CA CYS A 53 1.01 7.70 -3.17
C CYS A 53 1.99 8.87 -3.31
N SER A 54 1.95 9.64 -4.39
CA SER A 54 3.03 10.61 -4.71
C SER A 54 3.08 11.85 -3.81
N LEU A 55 1.99 12.19 -3.10
CA LEU A 55 1.94 13.29 -2.14
C LEU A 55 2.28 12.88 -0.70
N ASP A 56 2.41 11.58 -0.42
CA ASP A 56 2.65 11.06 0.93
C ASP A 56 4.00 10.33 0.97
N ASP A 57 4.96 10.94 1.64
CA ASP A 57 6.32 10.39 1.78
C ASP A 57 6.33 8.98 2.37
N ASN A 58 5.36 8.63 3.24
CA ASN A 58 5.26 7.29 3.82
C ASN A 58 4.83 6.23 2.80
N LYS A 59 4.25 6.65 1.67
CA LYS A 59 3.80 5.79 0.58
C LYS A 59 4.80 5.75 -0.58
N ASN A 60 5.89 6.53 -0.54
CA ASN A 60 6.90 6.55 -1.61
C ASN A 60 7.54 5.17 -1.85
N ILE A 61 7.63 4.30 -0.82
CA ILE A 61 8.11 2.92 -1.02
C ILE A 61 7.30 2.15 -2.08
N TYR A 62 5.98 2.32 -2.10
CA TYR A 62 5.10 1.65 -3.07
C TYR A 62 5.26 2.23 -4.48
N LEU A 63 5.43 3.55 -4.57
CA LEU A 63 5.74 4.24 -5.82
C LEU A 63 7.08 3.73 -6.39
N SER A 64 8.12 3.69 -5.55
CA SER A 64 9.44 3.20 -5.92
C SER A 64 9.37 1.77 -6.44
N ILE A 65 8.73 0.84 -5.70
CA ILE A 65 8.57 -0.55 -6.13
C ILE A 65 7.84 -0.66 -7.47
N PHE A 66 6.77 0.12 -7.66
CA PHE A 66 5.98 0.08 -8.88
C PHE A 66 6.79 0.54 -10.09
N LEU A 67 7.57 1.61 -9.95
CA LEU A 67 8.35 2.17 -11.04
C LEU A 67 9.59 1.33 -11.38
N ILE A 68 10.26 0.71 -10.41
CA ILE A 68 11.42 -0.18 -10.63
C ILE A 68 11.18 -1.20 -11.75
N SER A 69 9.99 -1.80 -11.72
CA SER A 69 9.62 -2.92 -12.59
C SER A 69 9.48 -2.58 -14.09
N VAL A 70 9.76 -1.34 -14.48
CA VAL A 70 9.47 -0.82 -15.83
C VAL A 70 10.66 -0.10 -16.46
N ILE A 71 11.63 0.37 -15.66
CA ILE A 71 12.58 1.37 -16.15
C ILE A 71 13.71 0.79 -17.03
N ASP A 72 13.94 -0.52 -17.02
CA ASP A 72 14.93 -1.15 -17.93
C ASP A 72 14.56 -1.01 -19.42
N ASN A 73 13.34 -0.55 -19.75
CA ASN A 73 12.84 -0.36 -21.12
C ASN A 73 12.49 1.09 -21.48
N PHE A 74 12.79 2.08 -20.64
CA PHE A 74 12.54 3.49 -20.98
C PHE A 74 13.73 4.07 -21.73
N GLN A 75 13.52 4.35 -23.02
CA GLN A 75 14.32 5.30 -23.81
C GLN A 75 13.48 6.57 -24.04
N ASP A 76 14.14 7.71 -23.88
CA ASP A 76 13.85 9.03 -24.49
C ASP A 76 12.50 9.73 -24.23
N THR A 77 11.58 9.19 -23.42
CA THR A 77 10.41 9.95 -22.96
C THR A 77 10.39 10.04 -21.44
N ASP A 78 10.73 11.21 -20.91
CA ASP A 78 10.71 11.52 -19.48
C ASP A 78 9.31 11.40 -18.86
N GLU A 79 8.24 11.39 -19.65
CA GLU A 79 6.86 11.33 -19.16
C GLU A 79 6.37 9.91 -18.84
N ILE A 80 5.82 9.76 -17.64
CA ILE A 80 5.22 8.52 -17.12
C ILE A 80 3.73 8.48 -17.42
N ALA A 81 3.01 9.54 -17.05
CA ALA A 81 1.58 9.67 -17.26
C ALA A 81 1.11 11.13 -17.07
N GLN A 82 0.00 11.46 -17.72
CA GLN A 82 -0.74 12.69 -17.51
C GLN A 82 -2.17 12.42 -17.04
N PHE A 83 -2.67 13.26 -16.14
CA PHE A 83 -4.02 13.22 -15.64
C PHE A 83 -4.67 14.60 -15.77
N GLU A 84 -5.88 14.65 -16.31
CA GLU A 84 -6.69 15.85 -16.33
C GLU A 84 -7.84 15.70 -15.34
N LEU A 85 -7.97 16.65 -14.42
CA LEU A 85 -8.96 16.63 -13.35
C LEU A 85 -9.78 17.91 -13.36
N ASN A 86 -11.10 17.79 -13.28
CA ASN A 86 -11.98 18.90 -12.93
C ASN A 86 -12.10 19.00 -11.41
N TYR A 87 -11.64 20.10 -10.84
CA TYR A 87 -11.78 20.41 -9.42
C TYR A 87 -12.43 21.78 -9.25
N GLN A 88 -13.65 21.80 -8.69
CA GLN A 88 -14.41 23.03 -8.44
C GLN A 88 -14.62 23.92 -9.68
N GLY A 89 -14.70 23.32 -10.87
CA GLY A 89 -14.87 24.04 -12.14
C GLY A 89 -13.57 24.30 -12.89
N GLU A 90 -12.42 24.18 -12.21
CA GLU A 90 -11.09 24.34 -12.81
C GLU A 90 -10.60 23.01 -13.41
N ILE A 91 -10.03 23.07 -14.62
CA ILE A 91 -9.40 21.92 -15.28
C ILE A 91 -7.90 21.96 -15.01
N ILE A 92 -7.42 20.97 -14.26
CA ILE A 92 -6.04 20.89 -13.79
C ILE A 92 -5.37 19.67 -14.41
N ASN A 93 -4.23 19.89 -15.05
CA ASN A 93 -3.37 18.84 -15.57
C ASN A 93 -2.27 18.52 -14.55
N PHE A 94 -2.06 17.23 -14.32
CA PHE A 94 -0.94 16.70 -13.57
C PHE A 94 -0.10 15.83 -14.49
N THR A 95 1.16 16.22 -14.70
CA THR A 95 2.10 15.50 -15.55
C THR A 95 3.19 14.90 -14.69
N PHE A 96 3.30 13.58 -14.71
CA PHE A 96 4.32 12.82 -13.99
C PHE A 96 5.49 12.55 -14.91
N THR A 97 6.68 12.99 -14.53
CA THR A 97 7.89 12.77 -15.32
C THR A 97 9.05 12.35 -14.44
N TYR A 98 10.03 11.66 -15.02
CA TYR A 98 11.36 11.59 -14.45
C TYR A 98 12.06 12.95 -14.58
N LEU A 99 12.96 13.24 -13.64
CA LEU A 99 13.83 14.41 -13.72
C LEU A 99 15.11 14.06 -14.46
N ASP A 100 15.51 14.92 -15.39
CA ASP A 100 16.87 15.00 -15.87
C ASP A 100 17.72 15.74 -14.82
N GLU A 101 18.70 15.05 -14.24
CA GLU A 101 19.61 15.63 -13.23
C GLU A 101 20.58 16.67 -13.84
N ASN A 102 20.72 16.73 -15.17
CA ASN A 102 21.58 17.69 -15.84
C ASN A 102 20.97 19.09 -15.92
N ASP A 103 19.65 19.21 -15.75
CA ASP A 103 18.95 20.49 -15.74
C ASP A 103 19.21 21.26 -14.43
N SER A 104 19.63 22.52 -14.55
CA SER A 104 20.07 23.34 -13.41
C SER A 104 18.97 23.64 -12.40
N ASP A 105 17.71 23.69 -12.82
CA ASP A 105 16.58 23.95 -11.93
C ASP A 105 16.14 22.66 -11.22
N ASN A 106 16.22 21.52 -11.91
CA ASN A 106 16.02 20.20 -11.30
C ASN A 106 17.06 19.93 -10.21
N GLN A 107 18.33 20.31 -10.41
CA GLN A 107 19.39 20.14 -9.40
C GLN A 107 19.08 20.81 -8.06
N LYS A 108 18.46 22.00 -8.07
CA LYS A 108 18.09 22.70 -6.83
C LYS A 108 17.02 21.93 -6.07
N ILE A 109 15.98 21.47 -6.75
CA ILE A 109 14.91 20.67 -6.15
C ILE A 109 15.50 19.38 -5.58
N ILE A 110 16.26 18.65 -6.40
CA ILE A 110 16.90 17.40 -5.99
C ILE A 110 17.76 17.62 -4.76
N LYS A 111 18.57 18.69 -4.72
CA LYS A 111 19.41 19.02 -3.56
C LYS A 111 18.58 19.19 -2.29
N PHE A 112 17.56 20.05 -2.31
CA PHE A 112 16.74 20.28 -1.12
C PHE A 112 15.98 19.01 -0.70
N THR A 113 15.44 18.25 -1.65
CA THR A 113 14.75 17.00 -1.34
C THR A 113 15.71 15.96 -0.76
N LYS A 114 16.93 15.83 -1.29
CA LYS A 114 18.00 14.97 -0.73
C LYS A 114 18.34 15.39 0.70
N GLU A 115 18.53 16.68 0.96
CA GLU A 115 18.78 17.21 2.32
C GLU A 115 17.66 16.84 3.29
N ILE A 116 16.39 17.05 2.90
CA ILE A 116 15.23 16.69 3.73
C ILE A 116 15.17 15.19 4.01
N LEU A 117 15.42 14.33 3.00
CA LEU A 117 15.43 12.88 3.16
C LEU A 117 16.52 12.44 4.14
N ASN A 118 17.72 13.00 4.04
CA ASN A 118 18.81 12.72 4.97
C ASN A 118 18.46 13.12 6.40
N PHE A 119 17.94 14.33 6.61
CA PHE A 119 17.51 14.77 7.94
C PHE A 119 16.37 13.91 8.52
N LYS A 120 15.42 13.45 7.68
CA LYS A 120 14.37 12.52 8.12
C LYS A 120 14.94 11.17 8.57
N LYS A 121 15.96 10.67 7.86
CA LYS A 121 16.66 9.43 8.24
C LYS A 121 17.38 9.61 9.58
N ASP A 122 18.12 10.70 9.76
CA ASP A 122 18.81 11.01 11.01
C ASP A 122 17.82 11.12 12.18
N LEU A 123 16.64 11.72 11.95
CA LEU A 123 15.58 11.82 12.95
C LEU A 123 15.03 10.45 13.34
N GLN A 124 14.85 9.54 12.37
CA GLN A 124 14.43 8.16 12.62
C GLN A 124 15.47 7.38 13.42
N ASP A 125 16.74 7.50 13.07
CA ASP A 125 17.82 6.78 13.76
C ASP A 125 17.97 7.27 15.20
N LYS A 126 17.93 8.59 15.44
CA LYS A 126 17.86 9.15 16.80
C LYS A 126 16.64 8.68 17.60
N SER A 127 15.49 8.51 16.94
CA SER A 127 14.27 8.01 17.60
C SER A 127 14.43 6.56 18.09
N LYS A 128 15.13 5.73 17.30
CA LYS A 128 15.47 4.36 17.70
C LYS A 128 16.45 4.36 18.87
N GLU A 129 17.49 5.21 18.83
CA GLU A 129 18.45 5.35 19.92
C GLU A 129 17.76 5.74 21.24
N ILE A 130 16.86 6.72 21.22
CA ILE A 130 16.08 7.12 22.40
C ILE A 130 15.26 5.95 22.94
N THR A 131 14.61 5.19 22.05
CA THR A 131 13.80 4.03 22.44
C THR A 131 14.66 2.94 23.08
N ASN A 132 15.87 2.71 22.56
CA ASN A 132 16.83 1.77 23.14
C ASN A 132 17.31 2.23 24.53
N ILE A 133 17.59 3.53 24.71
CA ILE A 133 17.94 4.09 26.02
C ILE A 133 16.80 3.89 27.01
N ASP A 134 15.54 4.12 26.60
CA ASP A 134 14.37 3.90 27.45
C ASP A 134 14.24 2.44 27.90
N GLN A 135 14.50 1.50 26.99
CA GLN A 135 14.56 0.07 27.34
C GLN A 135 15.66 -0.22 28.36
N ILE A 136 16.88 0.28 28.15
CA ILE A 136 18.01 0.09 29.09
C ILE A 136 17.69 0.68 30.46
N ILE A 137 17.12 1.89 30.51
CA ILE A 137 16.71 2.52 31.78
C ILE A 137 15.67 1.64 32.49
N SER A 138 14.68 1.13 31.75
CA SER A 138 13.63 0.26 32.32
C SER A 138 14.20 -1.06 32.88
N GLU A 139 15.20 -1.64 32.23
CA GLU A 139 15.90 -2.85 32.67
C GLU A 139 16.72 -2.59 33.92
N LYS A 140 17.55 -1.54 33.91
CA LYS A 140 18.33 -1.13 35.08
C LYS A 140 17.43 -0.86 36.29
N ARG A 141 16.31 -0.15 36.11
CA ARG A 141 15.35 0.10 37.20
C ARG A 141 14.78 -1.20 37.78
N ARG A 142 14.53 -2.22 36.95
CA ARG A 142 14.07 -3.55 37.41
C ARG A 142 15.15 -4.31 38.17
N GLU A 143 16.38 -4.34 37.64
CA GLU A 143 17.54 -4.95 38.30
C GLU A 143 17.78 -4.33 39.68
N TYR A 144 17.64 -3.01 39.78
CA TYR A 144 17.92 -2.27 41.00
C TYR A 144 16.89 -2.48 42.11
N MET A 145 15.66 -2.87 41.78
CA MET A 145 14.63 -3.24 42.77
C MET A 145 14.94 -4.56 43.52
N GLY A 146 15.88 -5.38 43.02
CA GLY A 146 16.25 -6.67 43.63
C GLY A 146 17.45 -6.63 44.60
N GLU A 147 18.14 -5.50 44.73
CA GLU A 147 19.41 -5.40 45.45
C GLU A 147 19.42 -4.19 46.42
N SER A 148 19.19 -4.46 47.71
CA SER A 148 19.13 -3.46 48.77
C SER A 148 20.45 -3.34 49.54
N SER A 149 21.35 -2.44 49.10
CA SER A 149 22.42 -1.89 49.94
C SER A 149 22.78 -0.45 49.53
N GLY A 150 22.96 0.45 50.51
CA GLY A 150 22.98 1.90 50.30
C GLY A 150 24.16 2.49 49.50
N LEU A 151 25.30 1.79 49.40
CA LEU A 151 26.40 2.19 48.51
C LEU A 151 26.09 1.89 47.04
N VAL A 152 25.30 0.85 46.81
CA VAL A 152 24.89 0.44 45.46
C VAL A 152 23.83 1.41 44.95
N GLU A 153 22.90 1.88 45.79
CA GLU A 153 21.88 2.88 45.41
C GLU A 153 22.45 4.20 44.85
N LYS A 154 23.53 4.74 45.44
CA LYS A 154 24.17 5.98 44.93
C LYS A 154 24.87 5.80 43.58
N LYS A 155 25.40 4.60 43.30
CA LYS A 155 26.05 4.31 42.01
C LYS A 155 24.99 4.03 40.93
N LYS A 156 23.92 3.33 41.33
CA LYS A 156 22.71 3.07 40.53
C LYS A 156 22.03 4.36 40.08
N SER A 157 21.90 5.37 40.95
CA SER A 157 21.29 6.65 40.58
C SER A 157 22.12 7.40 39.52
N LYS A 158 23.45 7.42 39.67
CA LYS A 158 24.36 8.11 38.72
C LYS A 158 24.37 7.50 37.32
N ASP A 159 24.26 6.19 37.22
CA ASP A 159 24.26 5.52 35.91
C ASP A 159 22.96 5.75 35.13
N ILE A 160 21.82 5.84 35.83
CA ILE A 160 20.54 6.23 35.22
C ILE A 160 20.56 7.71 34.85
N GLU A 161 21.06 8.57 35.73
CA GLU A 161 21.16 10.01 35.49
C GLU A 161 21.98 10.32 34.22
N LYS A 162 23.13 9.66 34.02
CA LYS A 162 23.92 9.80 32.78
C LYS A 162 23.16 9.36 31.52
N LEU A 163 22.37 8.30 31.61
CA LEU A 163 21.55 7.83 30.48
C LEU A 163 20.42 8.83 30.18
N GLU A 164 19.82 9.40 31.22
CA GLU A 164 18.80 10.44 31.09
C GLU A 164 19.38 11.74 30.49
N GLU A 165 20.58 12.17 30.90
CA GLU A 165 21.30 13.29 30.29
C GLU A 165 21.61 13.04 28.80
N GLY A 166 22.10 11.85 28.46
CA GLY A 166 22.34 11.44 27.07
C GLY A 166 21.05 11.45 26.24
N LYS A 167 19.95 10.94 26.80
CA LYS A 167 18.62 11.00 26.18
C LYS A 167 18.17 12.44 25.93
N GLN A 168 18.31 13.33 26.91
CA GLN A 168 17.93 14.74 26.75
C GLN A 168 18.74 15.42 25.63
N THR A 169 20.03 15.11 25.52
CA THR A 169 20.87 15.60 24.43
C THR A 169 20.35 15.16 23.06
N LEU A 170 19.96 13.89 22.92
CA LEU A 170 19.38 13.37 21.68
C LEU A 170 18.04 14.05 21.34
N ILE A 171 17.20 14.32 22.34
CA ILE A 171 15.92 15.02 22.16
C ILE A 171 16.15 16.44 21.64
N LEU A 172 17.11 17.17 22.22
CA LEU A 172 17.48 18.51 21.75
C LEU A 172 17.95 18.49 20.28
N GLN A 173 18.79 17.53 19.92
CA GLN A 173 19.25 17.35 18.54
C GLN A 173 18.09 17.02 17.57
N GLN A 174 17.09 16.25 18.01
CA GLN A 174 15.89 15.99 17.19
C GLN A 174 15.11 17.28 16.91
N GLU A 175 14.95 18.15 17.91
CA GLU A 175 14.26 19.44 17.73
C GLU A 175 15.02 20.35 16.76
N GLU A 176 16.35 20.40 16.85
CA GLU A 176 17.18 21.12 15.87
C GLU A 176 16.98 20.59 14.46
N ILE A 177 17.02 19.27 14.26
CA ILE A 177 16.79 18.63 12.95
C ILE A 177 15.38 18.96 12.42
N LYS A 178 14.35 18.94 13.26
CA LYS A 178 12.99 19.33 12.86
C LYS A 178 12.93 20.78 12.39
N GLN A 179 13.63 21.69 13.05
CA GLN A 179 13.72 23.09 12.63
C GLN A 179 14.44 23.23 11.28
N TYR A 180 15.54 22.49 11.06
CA TYR A 180 16.21 22.45 9.76
C TYR A 180 15.28 21.93 8.66
N ILE A 181 14.59 20.80 8.88
CA ILE A 181 13.60 20.27 7.92
C ILE A 181 12.53 21.31 7.59
N LYS A 182 12.00 22.02 8.61
CA LYS A 182 10.98 23.05 8.40
C LYS A 182 11.49 24.22 7.54
N SER A 183 12.70 24.70 7.82
CA SER A 183 13.31 25.79 7.03
C SER A 183 13.63 25.37 5.60
N THR A 184 14.19 24.17 5.40
CA THR A 184 14.49 23.61 4.08
C THR A 184 13.22 23.36 3.27
N ASN A 185 12.16 22.83 3.88
CA ASN A 185 10.85 22.68 3.23
C ASN A 185 10.28 24.02 2.77
N SER A 186 10.43 25.08 3.57
CA SER A 186 9.95 26.41 3.22
C SER A 186 10.68 26.95 1.98
N ARG A 187 11.99 26.69 1.86
CA ARG A 187 12.79 27.03 0.68
C ARG A 187 12.42 26.19 -0.53
N LEU A 188 12.27 24.88 -0.37
CA LEU A 188 11.84 23.98 -1.43
C LEU A 188 10.48 24.40 -2.01
N LEU A 189 9.54 24.81 -1.15
CA LEU A 189 8.20 25.25 -1.57
C LEU A 189 8.24 26.48 -2.50
N ILE A 190 9.23 27.37 -2.34
CA ILE A 190 9.40 28.53 -3.24
C ILE A 190 9.72 28.04 -4.65
N TYR A 191 10.73 27.18 -4.79
CA TYR A 191 11.11 26.59 -6.09
C TYR A 191 9.99 25.75 -6.70
N GLN A 192 9.28 24.97 -5.87
CA GLN A 192 8.13 24.19 -6.30
C GLN A 192 7.02 25.07 -6.90
N LYS A 193 6.76 26.23 -6.30
CA LYS A 193 5.78 27.19 -6.83
C LYS A 193 6.26 27.80 -8.14
N GLU A 194 7.52 28.25 -8.20
CA GLU A 194 8.12 28.85 -9.40
C GLU A 194 8.09 27.88 -10.59
N LEU A 195 8.41 26.60 -10.34
CA LEU A 195 8.52 25.56 -11.36
C LEU A 195 7.23 24.75 -11.55
N LYS A 196 6.15 25.11 -10.85
CA LYS A 196 4.85 24.39 -10.84
C LYS A 196 4.96 22.90 -10.52
N ILE A 197 5.86 22.52 -9.61
CA ILE A 197 6.10 21.14 -9.18
C ILE A 197 5.40 20.86 -7.86
N LEU A 198 4.42 19.97 -7.85
CA LEU A 198 3.62 19.63 -6.67
C LEU A 198 4.32 18.66 -5.72
N CYS A 199 5.09 17.72 -6.25
CA CYS A 199 5.86 16.77 -5.46
C CYS A 199 7.11 16.30 -6.22
N CYS A 200 8.13 15.92 -5.46
CA CYS A 200 9.37 15.33 -5.95
C CYS A 200 9.67 14.09 -5.11
N ASN A 201 9.72 12.92 -5.75
CA ASN A 201 9.88 11.63 -5.12
C ASN A 201 11.18 10.98 -5.58
N TYR A 202 11.98 10.51 -4.61
CA TYR A 202 13.18 9.74 -4.89
C TYR A 202 12.82 8.27 -5.12
N ILE A 203 13.28 7.71 -6.24
CA ILE A 203 13.10 6.32 -6.65
C ILE A 203 14.41 5.58 -6.38
N ALA A 204 14.56 5.16 -5.12
CA ALA A 204 15.86 4.77 -4.55
C ALA A 204 16.58 3.64 -5.28
N ALA A 205 15.84 2.65 -5.76
CA ALA A 205 16.42 1.48 -6.40
C ALA A 205 17.10 1.78 -7.75
N GLN A 206 16.91 2.97 -8.30
CA GLN A 206 17.51 3.37 -9.57
C GLN A 206 18.26 4.69 -9.51
N ASP A 207 18.36 5.29 -8.32
CA ASP A 207 18.93 6.62 -8.14
C ASP A 207 18.32 7.66 -9.11
N LYS A 208 16.99 7.62 -9.26
CA LYS A 208 16.23 8.54 -10.12
C LYS A 208 15.22 9.34 -9.32
N TRP A 209 14.79 10.47 -9.89
CA TRP A 209 13.78 11.33 -9.30
C TRP A 209 12.56 11.42 -10.21
N MET A 210 11.38 11.43 -9.60
CA MET A 210 10.10 11.65 -10.29
C MET A 210 9.45 12.90 -9.72
N ILE A 211 8.91 13.74 -10.60
CA ILE A 211 8.11 14.90 -10.22
C ILE A 211 6.69 14.82 -10.77
N CYS A 212 5.80 15.59 -10.14
CA CYS A 212 4.48 15.90 -10.69
C CYS A 212 4.40 17.41 -10.94
N LYS A 213 4.22 17.81 -12.20
CA LYS A 213 4.00 19.21 -12.60
C LYS A 213 2.51 19.51 -12.74
N THR A 214 2.15 20.78 -12.59
CA THR A 214 0.81 21.29 -12.90
C THR A 214 0.85 22.40 -13.95
N ASN A 215 -0.22 22.52 -14.74
CA ASN A 215 -0.36 23.61 -15.72
C ASN A 215 -0.81 24.93 -15.08
N ILE A 216 -1.45 24.92 -13.91
CA ILE A 216 -2.05 26.10 -13.28
C ILE A 216 -1.02 26.85 -12.41
N ASP A 217 -1.02 28.19 -12.48
CA ASP A 217 -0.15 29.07 -11.68
C ASP A 217 -0.53 29.08 -10.19
N ASN A 218 -1.82 28.91 -9.90
CA ASN A 218 -2.31 28.78 -8.53
C ASN A 218 -1.96 27.42 -7.93
N PHE A 219 -0.72 27.34 -7.40
CA PHE A 219 -0.18 26.17 -6.72
C PHE A 219 -1.11 25.60 -5.64
N GLU A 220 -1.79 26.48 -4.90
CA GLU A 220 -2.63 26.06 -3.77
C GLU A 220 -3.89 25.30 -4.24
N ILE A 221 -4.51 25.75 -5.33
CA ILE A 221 -5.64 25.04 -5.95
C ILE A 221 -5.17 23.68 -6.48
N SER A 222 -4.06 23.64 -7.22
CA SER A 222 -3.50 22.38 -7.74
C SER A 222 -3.16 21.40 -6.62
N TYR A 223 -2.52 21.87 -5.54
CA TYR A 223 -2.21 21.05 -4.38
C TYR A 223 -3.49 20.54 -3.69
N LYS A 224 -4.50 21.39 -3.48
CA LYS A 224 -5.79 20.99 -2.90
C LYS A 224 -6.50 19.95 -3.76
N ALA A 225 -6.49 20.12 -5.08
CA ALA A 225 -7.09 19.18 -6.02
C ALA A 225 -6.38 17.82 -5.99
N PHE A 226 -5.04 17.82 -6.01
CA PHE A 226 -4.25 16.59 -5.94
C PHE A 226 -4.41 15.90 -4.57
N ALA A 227 -4.36 16.65 -3.47
CA ALA A 227 -4.60 16.12 -2.13
C ALA A 227 -6.03 15.54 -1.98
N TYR A 228 -7.02 16.16 -2.64
CA TYR A 228 -8.37 15.62 -2.70
C TYR A 228 -8.42 14.32 -3.51
N ALA A 229 -7.77 14.27 -4.69
CA ALA A 229 -7.68 13.06 -5.51
C ALA A 229 -7.01 11.90 -4.75
N SER A 230 -5.89 12.16 -4.07
CA SER A 230 -5.19 11.19 -3.24
C SER A 230 -6.07 10.54 -2.16
N LYS A 231 -7.08 11.26 -1.67
CA LYS A 231 -8.02 10.75 -0.65
C LYS A 231 -9.28 10.10 -1.23
N ASN A 232 -9.61 10.34 -2.50
CA ASN A 232 -10.90 9.97 -3.10
C ASN A 232 -10.78 9.07 -4.34
N ILE A 233 -9.58 8.60 -4.66
CA ILE A 233 -9.35 7.57 -5.69
C ILE A 233 -9.16 6.25 -4.98
N TYR A 234 -9.93 5.25 -5.39
CA TYR A 234 -9.97 3.93 -4.78
C TYR A 234 -9.61 2.86 -5.80
N LEU A 235 -8.83 1.87 -5.36
CA LEU A 235 -8.56 0.67 -6.13
C LEU A 235 -9.38 -0.47 -5.54
N VAL A 236 -10.36 -0.93 -6.31
CA VAL A 236 -11.30 -1.98 -5.91
C VAL A 236 -10.97 -3.25 -6.68
N THR A 237 -10.78 -4.38 -5.98
CA THR A 237 -10.12 -5.55 -6.59
C THR A 237 -10.46 -6.87 -5.88
N PRO A 238 -10.38 -8.05 -6.54
CA PRO A 238 -10.51 -9.33 -5.85
C PRO A 238 -9.29 -9.62 -4.96
N PRO A 239 -9.39 -10.56 -3.99
CA PRO A 239 -8.29 -10.92 -3.09
C PRO A 239 -7.13 -11.59 -3.82
N THR A 240 -7.38 -12.15 -5.00
CA THR A 240 -6.39 -12.79 -5.87
C THR A 240 -5.66 -11.81 -6.80
N GLN A 241 -5.93 -10.50 -6.72
CA GLN A 241 -5.21 -9.55 -7.55
C GLN A 241 -3.78 -9.36 -7.08
N MET A 242 -2.83 -9.66 -7.97
CA MET A 242 -1.43 -9.32 -7.74
C MET A 242 -1.21 -7.81 -7.84
N PHE A 243 -0.80 -7.18 -6.74
CA PHE A 243 -0.41 -5.76 -6.70
C PHE A 243 1.05 -5.60 -7.14
N LEU A 244 1.25 -4.90 -8.24
CA LEU A 244 2.55 -4.66 -8.85
C LEU A 244 3.45 -3.76 -7.98
N PHE A 245 2.85 -2.95 -7.12
CA PHE A 245 3.55 -2.03 -6.19
C PHE A 245 3.91 -2.67 -4.84
N PHE A 246 3.77 -3.99 -4.70
CA PHE A 246 4.22 -4.74 -3.51
C PHE A 246 5.61 -5.37 -3.73
N ASP A 247 6.32 -5.60 -2.63
CA ASP A 247 7.60 -6.28 -2.65
C ASP A 247 7.53 -7.67 -3.27
N ARG A 248 8.64 -8.09 -3.90
CA ARG A 248 8.74 -9.41 -4.56
C ARG A 248 8.48 -10.56 -3.59
N GLU A 249 8.98 -10.45 -2.36
CA GLU A 249 8.77 -11.47 -1.33
C GLU A 249 7.29 -11.64 -0.97
N ILE A 250 6.52 -10.54 -0.94
CA ILE A 250 5.08 -10.61 -0.72
C ILE A 250 4.39 -11.28 -1.91
N LYS A 251 4.76 -10.91 -3.15
CA LYS A 251 4.17 -11.51 -4.35
C LYS A 251 4.40 -13.02 -4.43
N LYS A 252 5.57 -13.51 -4.01
CA LYS A 252 5.87 -14.97 -3.97
C LYS A 252 4.95 -15.76 -3.04
N LEU A 253 4.39 -15.13 -2.01
CA LEU A 253 3.44 -15.79 -1.10
C LEU A 253 2.13 -16.14 -1.81
N MET A 254 1.80 -15.48 -2.92
CA MET A 254 0.56 -15.75 -3.66
C MET A 254 0.46 -17.20 -4.12
N ASP A 255 1.58 -17.81 -4.52
CA ASP A 255 1.62 -19.19 -5.02
C ASP A 255 1.91 -20.21 -3.91
N GLY A 256 2.55 -19.80 -2.80
CA GLY A 256 3.03 -20.70 -1.75
C GLY A 256 2.25 -20.68 -0.43
N ASN A 257 1.72 -19.53 -0.03
CA ASN A 257 0.92 -19.36 1.19
C ASN A 257 -0.02 -18.16 1.04
N PHE A 258 -1.18 -18.41 0.43
CA PHE A 258 -2.16 -17.37 0.13
C PHE A 258 -2.69 -16.66 1.38
N ALA A 259 -2.83 -17.36 2.51
CA ALA A 259 -3.27 -16.75 3.76
C ALA A 259 -2.27 -15.68 4.24
N ASP A 260 -0.98 -15.98 4.20
CA ASP A 260 0.07 -15.00 4.54
C ASP A 260 0.12 -13.86 3.54
N TYR A 261 -0.04 -14.14 2.24
CA TYR A 261 -0.19 -13.12 1.21
C TYR A 261 -1.33 -12.15 1.56
N TYR A 262 -2.53 -12.69 1.80
CA TYR A 262 -3.72 -11.92 2.13
C TYR A 262 -3.54 -11.10 3.41
N ASN A 263 -2.91 -11.67 4.44
CA ASN A 263 -2.57 -10.96 5.67
C ASN A 263 -1.62 -9.78 5.44
N LYS A 264 -0.59 -9.96 4.60
CA LYS A 264 0.33 -8.88 4.21
C LYS A 264 -0.38 -7.81 3.39
N VAL A 265 -1.24 -8.20 2.44
CA VAL A 265 -2.08 -7.28 1.67
C VAL A 265 -2.98 -6.47 2.60
N ASN A 266 -3.60 -7.12 3.59
CA ASN A 266 -4.43 -6.49 4.61
C ASN A 266 -3.65 -5.47 5.47
N ALA A 267 -2.42 -5.80 5.84
CA ALA A 267 -1.56 -4.86 6.56
C ALA A 267 -1.18 -3.64 5.69
N ILE A 268 -0.91 -3.84 4.40
CA ILE A 268 -0.54 -2.76 3.47
C ILE A 268 -1.75 -1.87 3.15
N ARG A 269 -2.94 -2.44 2.90
CA ARG A 269 -4.14 -1.62 2.63
C ARG A 269 -4.48 -0.69 3.79
N LYS A 270 -4.19 -1.07 5.03
CA LYS A 270 -4.35 -0.18 6.20
C LYS A 270 -3.40 1.02 6.16
N LYS A 271 -2.23 0.90 5.52
CA LYS A 271 -1.26 1.98 5.34
C LYS A 271 -1.60 2.89 4.15
N ILE A 272 -2.11 2.33 3.05
CA ILE A 272 -2.46 3.10 1.84
C ILE A 272 -3.88 3.69 1.95
N ALA A 273 -4.76 3.09 2.74
CA ALA A 273 -6.16 3.39 3.05
C ALA A 273 -7.18 3.20 1.90
N ASN A 274 -6.79 3.41 0.64
CA ASN A 274 -7.73 3.47 -0.48
C ASN A 274 -7.81 2.18 -1.34
N ILE A 275 -7.44 1.03 -0.76
CA ILE A 275 -7.54 -0.27 -1.44
C ILE A 275 -8.69 -1.06 -0.81
N TYR A 276 -9.68 -1.39 -1.63
CA TYR A 276 -10.82 -2.21 -1.25
C TYR A 276 -10.73 -3.57 -1.92
N ILE A 277 -10.73 -4.60 -1.10
CA ILE A 277 -10.79 -5.97 -1.57
C ILE A 277 -12.21 -6.45 -1.40
N TYR A 278 -12.89 -6.77 -2.50
CA TYR A 278 -14.18 -7.44 -2.43
C TYR A 278 -13.96 -8.94 -2.51
N ASN A 279 -14.79 -9.70 -1.80
CA ASN A 279 -14.78 -11.14 -1.88
C ASN A 279 -15.72 -11.58 -3.01
N GLN A 280 -15.13 -12.06 -4.11
CA GLN A 280 -15.87 -12.43 -5.33
C GLN A 280 -16.15 -13.93 -5.41
N LEU A 281 -16.32 -14.61 -4.28
CA LEU A 281 -16.71 -16.00 -4.33
C LEU A 281 -18.16 -16.10 -4.81
N SER A 282 -18.33 -16.47 -6.08
CA SER A 282 -19.64 -16.83 -6.61
C SER A 282 -20.17 -18.01 -5.81
N ILE A 283 -21.33 -17.82 -5.16
CA ILE A 283 -22.03 -18.88 -4.43
C ILE A 283 -22.28 -20.08 -5.37
N ILE A 284 -22.51 -19.83 -6.66
CA ILE A 284 -22.69 -20.88 -7.67
C ILE A 284 -21.39 -21.68 -7.85
N ALA A 285 -20.24 -21.01 -7.94
CA ALA A 285 -18.95 -21.67 -8.09
C ALA A 285 -18.57 -22.48 -6.83
N ILE A 286 -18.80 -21.93 -5.63
CA ILE A 286 -18.59 -22.67 -4.37
C ILE A 286 -19.46 -23.92 -4.33
N LYS A 287 -20.76 -23.80 -4.65
CA LYS A 287 -21.66 -24.95 -4.68
C LYS A 287 -21.22 -26.01 -5.69
N HIS A 288 -20.75 -25.58 -6.86
CA HIS A 288 -20.24 -26.50 -7.87
C HIS A 288 -18.98 -27.21 -7.38
N ALA A 289 -18.05 -26.50 -6.75
CA ALA A 289 -16.84 -27.09 -6.17
C ALA A 289 -17.18 -28.15 -5.11
N PHE A 290 -18.10 -27.86 -4.17
CA PHE A 290 -18.53 -28.87 -3.18
C PHE A 290 -19.25 -30.07 -3.81
N LYS A 291 -20.04 -29.87 -4.87
CA LYS A 291 -20.65 -30.98 -5.61
C LYS A 291 -19.59 -31.86 -6.29
N GLN A 292 -18.57 -31.26 -6.89
CA GLN A 292 -17.45 -31.98 -7.49
C GLN A 292 -16.63 -32.74 -6.44
N ALA A 293 -16.29 -32.11 -5.32
CA ALA A 293 -15.60 -32.77 -4.22
C ALA A 293 -16.39 -33.97 -3.68
N ARG A 294 -17.72 -33.84 -3.53
CA ARG A 294 -18.62 -34.94 -3.15
C ARG A 294 -18.59 -36.10 -4.15
N GLU A 295 -18.63 -35.79 -5.45
CA GLU A 295 -18.55 -36.81 -6.50
C GLU A 295 -17.21 -37.53 -6.49
N GLN A 296 -16.13 -36.81 -6.21
CA GLN A 296 -14.80 -37.38 -6.08
C GLN A 296 -14.69 -38.29 -4.84
N ASP A 297 -15.17 -37.82 -3.68
CA ASP A 297 -15.25 -38.62 -2.46
C ASP A 297 -16.07 -39.90 -2.70
N PHE A 298 -17.18 -39.82 -3.43
CA PHE A 298 -18.00 -41.00 -3.74
C PHE A 298 -17.26 -42.01 -4.64
N LYS A 299 -16.54 -41.53 -5.66
CA LYS A 299 -15.71 -42.40 -6.52
C LYS A 299 -14.61 -43.07 -5.71
N THR A 300 -13.86 -42.29 -4.93
CA THR A 300 -12.75 -42.80 -4.11
C THR A 300 -13.23 -43.80 -3.05
N ALA A 301 -14.40 -43.57 -2.45
CA ALA A 301 -14.99 -44.51 -1.48
C ALA A 301 -15.39 -45.85 -2.13
N LEU A 302 -15.83 -45.85 -3.40
CA LEU A 302 -16.13 -47.08 -4.14
C LEU A 302 -14.88 -47.85 -4.58
N GLU A 303 -13.76 -47.15 -4.77
CA GLU A 303 -12.48 -47.72 -5.17
C GLU A 303 -11.67 -48.25 -3.98
N ASN A 304 -11.91 -47.72 -2.77
CA ASN A 304 -11.22 -48.12 -1.55
C ASN A 304 -12.03 -49.15 -0.75
N ASP A 305 -11.45 -50.30 -0.42
CA ASP A 305 -12.08 -51.37 0.38
C ASP A 305 -12.52 -50.92 1.79
N ASN A 306 -12.01 -49.78 2.27
CA ASN A 306 -12.32 -49.23 3.58
C ASN A 306 -13.53 -48.26 3.59
N LEU A 307 -14.16 -47.99 2.43
CA LEU A 307 -15.30 -47.08 2.28
C LEU A 307 -15.07 -45.68 2.89
N GLU A 308 -13.83 -45.19 2.86
CA GLU A 308 -13.48 -43.88 3.41
C GLU A 308 -14.08 -42.76 2.54
N TYR A 309 -14.73 -41.78 3.16
CA TYR A 309 -15.52 -40.74 2.48
C TYR A 309 -15.37 -39.39 3.17
N GLY A 310 -15.36 -38.31 2.37
CA GLY A 310 -15.41 -36.93 2.88
C GLY A 310 -14.06 -36.23 2.95
N THR A 311 -12.99 -36.86 2.45
CA THR A 311 -11.64 -36.30 2.45
C THR A 311 -11.55 -35.07 1.55
N GLU A 312 -12.09 -35.14 0.34
CA GLU A 312 -12.09 -34.02 -0.61
C GLU A 312 -13.02 -32.90 -0.16
N LEU A 313 -14.21 -33.24 0.39
CA LEU A 313 -15.10 -32.25 0.99
C LEU A 313 -14.46 -31.51 2.16
N LYS A 314 -13.72 -32.21 3.02
CA LYS A 314 -13.01 -31.62 4.15
C LYS A 314 -11.85 -30.75 3.67
N GLY A 315 -11.04 -31.25 2.73
CA GLY A 315 -9.95 -30.48 2.12
C GLY A 315 -10.44 -29.19 1.47
N LEU A 316 -11.50 -29.26 0.65
CA LEU A 316 -12.08 -28.08 0.00
C LEU A 316 -12.64 -27.06 1.01
N ALA A 317 -13.25 -27.52 2.11
CA ALA A 317 -13.72 -26.63 3.17
C ALA A 317 -12.54 -25.92 3.88
N GLU A 318 -11.43 -26.62 4.10
CA GLU A 318 -10.20 -26.07 4.64
C GLU A 318 -9.54 -25.07 3.66
N ASP A 319 -9.52 -25.37 2.36
CA ASP A 319 -9.03 -24.47 1.32
C ASP A 319 -9.82 -23.17 1.28
N PHE A 320 -11.17 -23.24 1.32
CA PHE A 320 -12.01 -22.04 1.39
C PHE A 320 -11.79 -21.25 2.68
N HIS A 321 -11.58 -21.94 3.81
CA HIS A 321 -11.27 -21.28 5.08
C HIS A 321 -9.97 -20.46 5.00
N GLN A 322 -8.93 -21.05 4.40
CA GLN A 322 -7.66 -20.37 4.17
C GLN A 322 -7.80 -19.21 3.18
N PHE A 323 -8.52 -19.44 2.07
CA PHE A 323 -8.76 -18.44 1.03
C PHE A 323 -9.51 -17.20 1.56
N LEU A 324 -10.42 -17.39 2.51
CA LEU A 324 -11.24 -16.30 3.06
C LEU A 324 -10.57 -15.55 4.22
N GLY A 325 -9.32 -15.86 4.54
CA GLY A 325 -8.56 -15.15 5.58
C GLY A 325 -8.68 -15.75 6.99
N ASN A 326 -8.97 -17.05 7.11
CA ASN A 326 -8.97 -17.82 8.37
C ASN A 326 -9.96 -17.39 9.45
N ASP A 327 -10.84 -16.41 9.22
CA ASP A 327 -11.92 -16.04 10.15
C ASP A 327 -13.31 -16.47 9.65
N LYS A 328 -13.41 -16.94 8.40
CA LYS A 328 -14.66 -17.40 7.79
C LYS A 328 -14.58 -18.88 7.43
N TYR A 329 -15.65 -19.60 7.70
CA TYR A 329 -15.82 -21.02 7.39
C TYR A 329 -16.97 -21.16 6.42
N ILE A 330 -16.78 -21.98 5.39
CA ILE A 330 -17.83 -22.32 4.44
C ILE A 330 -18.05 -23.82 4.46
N LYS A 331 -19.30 -24.23 4.52
CA LYS A 331 -19.71 -25.62 4.26
C LYS A 331 -20.98 -25.65 3.43
N PRO A 332 -21.24 -26.72 2.67
CA PRO A 332 -22.51 -26.89 2.01
C PRO A 332 -23.63 -27.15 3.03
N SER A 333 -24.86 -26.80 2.66
CA SER A 333 -26.05 -27.29 3.34
C SER A 333 -26.17 -28.82 3.21
N PRO A 334 -26.95 -29.50 4.07
CA PRO A 334 -27.15 -30.95 3.96
C PRO A 334 -27.66 -31.42 2.59
N ASP A 335 -28.47 -30.58 1.91
CA ASP A 335 -28.98 -30.84 0.57
C ASP A 335 -28.07 -30.31 -0.57
N MET A 336 -26.94 -29.67 -0.23
CA MET A 336 -25.94 -29.11 -1.14
C MET A 336 -26.48 -28.06 -2.13
N ASN A 337 -27.67 -27.49 -1.87
CA ASN A 337 -28.28 -26.47 -2.72
C ASN A 337 -27.98 -25.03 -2.26
N SER A 338 -27.55 -24.87 -1.02
CA SER A 338 -27.06 -23.63 -0.44
C SER A 338 -25.71 -23.84 0.25
N ILE A 339 -25.12 -22.75 0.70
CA ILE A 339 -23.89 -22.76 1.51
C ILE A 339 -24.21 -22.10 2.85
N ILE A 340 -23.58 -22.62 3.89
CA ILE A 340 -23.60 -22.05 5.23
C ILE A 340 -22.25 -21.39 5.44
N VAL A 341 -22.26 -20.10 5.73
CA VAL A 341 -21.05 -19.34 6.00
C VAL A 341 -21.06 -18.90 7.45
N LYS A 342 -19.96 -19.15 8.16
CA LYS A 342 -19.82 -18.75 9.55
C LYS A 342 -18.57 -17.93 9.73
N ARG A 343 -18.66 -16.82 10.46
CA ARG A 343 -17.49 -16.04 10.87
C ARG A 343 -17.20 -16.26 12.34
N LYS A 344 -15.94 -16.53 12.66
CA LYS A 344 -15.45 -16.66 14.04
C LYS A 344 -15.25 -15.27 14.64
N ILE A 345 -15.92 -14.99 15.76
CA ILE A 345 -15.79 -13.72 16.52
C ILE A 345 -14.84 -13.91 17.70
N SER A 346 -14.88 -15.06 18.37
CA SER A 346 -14.01 -15.43 19.48
C SER A 346 -13.72 -16.93 19.45
N GLU A 347 -12.92 -17.47 20.39
CA GLU A 347 -12.52 -18.88 20.38
C GLU A 347 -13.70 -19.85 20.28
N ASN A 348 -14.85 -19.51 20.85
CA ASN A 348 -16.05 -20.35 20.91
C ASN A 348 -17.31 -19.70 20.29
N GLU A 349 -17.19 -18.56 19.61
CA GLU A 349 -18.35 -17.81 19.10
C GLU A 349 -18.29 -17.65 17.60
N PHE A 350 -19.36 -18.06 16.93
CA PHE A 350 -19.54 -17.97 15.50
C PHE A 350 -20.87 -17.29 15.17
N ILE A 351 -20.84 -16.35 14.23
CA ILE A 351 -22.06 -15.83 13.61
C ILE A 351 -22.23 -16.46 12.23
N GLU A 352 -23.46 -16.81 11.89
CA GLU A 352 -23.80 -17.18 10.52
C GLU A 352 -23.90 -15.89 9.71
N LEU A 353 -23.27 -15.89 8.53
CA LEU A 353 -23.28 -14.77 7.61
C LEU A 353 -24.30 -15.04 6.51
N GLU A 354 -25.07 -14.02 6.16
CA GLU A 354 -25.90 -14.07 4.97
C GLU A 354 -25.03 -14.06 3.70
N PRO A 355 -25.49 -14.65 2.59
CA PRO A 355 -24.68 -14.76 1.38
C PRO A 355 -24.25 -13.40 0.80
N GLU A 356 -24.98 -12.32 1.05
CA GLU A 356 -24.63 -10.94 0.69
C GLU A 356 -23.43 -10.42 1.48
N GLU A 357 -23.21 -10.91 2.70
CA GLU A 357 -22.10 -10.53 3.58
C GLU A 357 -20.78 -11.22 3.17
N LEU A 358 -20.84 -12.15 2.21
CA LEU A 358 -19.66 -12.63 1.50
C LEU A 358 -19.13 -11.63 0.48
N SER A 359 -19.91 -10.64 0.06
CA SER A 359 -19.55 -9.72 -1.03
C SER A 359 -18.89 -8.41 -0.58
N HIS A 360 -18.78 -8.18 0.74
CA HIS A 360 -18.26 -6.97 1.37
C HIS A 360 -16.98 -7.19 2.19
#